data_AF-A0A8J5TP57-F1
#
_entry.id   AF-A0A8J5TP57-F1
#
_cell.length_a   1.000
_cell.length_b   1.000
_cell.length_c   1.000
_cell.angle_alpha   90.00
_cell.angle_beta   90.00
_cell.angle_gamma   90.00
#
_symmetry.space_group_name_H-M   'P 1'
#
loop_
_entity.id
_entity.type
_entity.pdbx_description
1 polymer ?
#
loop_
_entity_poly.entity_id
_entity_poly.type
_entity_poly.pdbx_seq_one_letter_code
_entity_poly.pdbx_strand_id
1 'polypeptide(L)'
;MLDFRGSSGKLDVVRWPRTKDEERKPISLHIASLEYHHGRVVAANCHSRVWFGQLGAEDIGHVGSANMFLSKILRGCWVSQMVAFMAHQLRIQLNQGARSGRDSAEHLRRSQRFGAVLDAWEQSEEPFSSVQFDKLFLGMADASEPMPLPAPSRSNKARSRFAIEIYDVGLKGDETVVQAVASKNATWPFMLGEAMRHTREGSVTDREWIGAIARN
;
A
#
# COMPACT_ATOMS: atom_id res chain seq x y z
N MET A 1 -10.03 25.41 -15.01
CA MET A 1 -9.61 25.10 -13.63
C MET A 1 -10.81 24.51 -12.92
N LEU A 2 -10.81 23.20 -12.64
CA LEU A 2 -11.92 22.57 -11.92
C LEU A 2 -11.78 22.95 -10.44
N ASP A 3 -12.72 23.78 -9.96
CA ASP A 3 -12.75 24.22 -8.58
C ASP A 3 -13.34 23.12 -7.69
N PHE A 4 -12.54 22.58 -6.77
CA PHE A 4 -12.93 21.57 -5.80
C PHE A 4 -13.45 22.18 -4.48
N ARG A 5 -13.70 23.50 -4.41
CA ARG A 5 -14.02 24.22 -3.16
C ARG A 5 -15.52 24.46 -2.88
N GLY A 6 -16.47 23.89 -3.64
CA GLY A 6 -17.89 24.22 -3.49
C GLY A 6 -18.85 23.02 -3.50
N SER A 7 -19.76 22.99 -2.52
CA SER A 7 -20.72 21.92 -2.17
C SER A 7 -21.96 21.75 -3.07
N SER A 8 -21.89 21.98 -4.39
CA SER A 8 -23.07 21.69 -5.25
C SER A 8 -22.84 21.45 -6.76
N GLY A 9 -21.60 21.40 -7.24
CA GLY A 9 -21.35 21.08 -8.65
C GLY A 9 -21.47 19.58 -8.91
N LYS A 10 -22.67 19.07 -9.25
CA LYS A 10 -22.79 17.72 -9.83
C LYS A 10 -22.02 17.70 -11.14
N LEU A 11 -20.81 17.13 -11.14
CA LEU A 11 -20.06 16.85 -12.35
C LEU A 11 -20.90 15.95 -13.27
N ASP A 12 -20.95 16.24 -14.56
CA ASP A 12 -21.57 15.34 -15.55
C ASP A 12 -20.64 14.16 -15.82
N VAL A 13 -20.73 13.20 -14.91
CA VAL A 13 -20.01 11.92 -14.86
C VAL A 13 -20.24 11.05 -16.09
N VAL A 14 -21.38 11.20 -16.77
CA VAL A 14 -21.81 10.31 -17.86
C VAL A 14 -20.95 10.52 -19.10
N ARG A 15 -20.40 11.72 -19.28
CA ARG A 15 -19.56 12.09 -20.43
C ARG A 15 -18.07 11.93 -20.18
N TRP A 16 -17.65 11.50 -18.99
CA TRP A 16 -16.24 11.38 -18.67
C TRP A 16 -15.62 10.19 -19.42
N PRO A 17 -14.49 10.36 -20.13
CA PRO A 17 -13.73 9.23 -20.66
C PRO A 17 -13.41 8.20 -19.57
N ARG A 18 -13.59 6.92 -19.87
CA ARG A 18 -13.40 5.80 -18.95
C ARG A 18 -12.42 4.79 -19.55
N THR A 19 -11.70 4.06 -18.69
CA THR A 19 -10.86 2.94 -19.12
C THR A 19 -11.74 1.88 -19.78
N LYS A 20 -11.16 1.16 -20.73
CA LYS A 20 -11.86 0.09 -21.47
C LYS A 20 -11.99 -1.20 -20.66
N ASP A 21 -11.32 -1.29 -19.52
CA ASP A 21 -11.39 -2.42 -18.60
C ASP A 21 -12.78 -2.53 -17.96
N GLU A 22 -13.11 -3.72 -17.44
CA GLU A 22 -14.42 -4.03 -16.83
C GLU A 22 -14.83 -3.02 -15.74
N GLU A 23 -13.84 -2.44 -15.07
CA GLU A 23 -14.02 -1.49 -13.98
C GLU A 23 -14.44 -0.07 -14.45
N ARG A 24 -14.45 0.20 -15.77
CA ARG A 24 -14.87 1.47 -16.41
C ARG A 24 -14.43 2.71 -15.63
N LYS A 25 -13.15 2.70 -15.24
CA LYS A 25 -12.57 3.70 -14.34
C LYS A 25 -12.53 5.03 -15.05
N PRO A 26 -13.02 6.12 -14.44
CA PRO A 26 -12.92 7.44 -15.00
C PRO A 26 -11.45 7.80 -15.28
N ILE A 27 -11.11 8.05 -16.54
CA ILE A 27 -9.82 8.61 -16.93
C ILE A 27 -9.88 10.08 -16.54
N SER A 28 -9.51 10.35 -15.30
CA SER A 28 -9.35 11.71 -14.85
C SER A 28 -8.14 12.30 -15.57
N LEU A 29 -8.40 13.10 -16.61
CA LEU A 29 -7.42 13.76 -17.49
C LEU A 29 -6.36 14.61 -16.77
N HIS A 30 -6.42 14.73 -15.44
CA HIS A 30 -5.52 15.55 -14.63
C HIS A 30 -4.84 14.82 -13.46
N ILE A 31 -4.94 13.50 -13.28
CA ILE A 31 -4.23 12.82 -12.17
C ILE A 31 -2.73 13.01 -12.30
N ALA A 32 -2.17 12.84 -13.51
CA ALA A 32 -0.76 13.06 -13.76
C ALA A 32 -0.34 14.52 -13.51
N SER A 33 -1.19 15.48 -13.87
CA SER A 33 -0.94 16.91 -13.58
C SER A 33 -1.04 17.21 -12.07
N LEU A 34 -2.00 16.62 -11.37
CA LEU A 34 -2.13 16.74 -9.91
C LEU A 34 -0.93 16.10 -9.21
N GLU A 35 -0.47 14.95 -9.68
CA GLU A 35 0.71 14.27 -9.14
C GLU A 35 1.97 15.11 -9.38
N TYR A 36 2.10 15.70 -10.56
CA TYR A 36 3.22 16.60 -10.89
C TYR A 36 3.25 17.87 -10.03
N HIS A 37 2.10 18.53 -9.82
CA HIS A 37 2.04 19.82 -9.12
C HIS A 37 1.87 19.71 -7.59
N HIS A 38 1.21 18.66 -7.10
CA HIS A 38 0.81 18.54 -5.69
C HIS A 38 1.27 17.21 -5.05
N GLY A 39 1.93 16.34 -5.82
CA GLY A 39 2.44 15.07 -5.34
C GLY A 39 1.43 13.92 -5.41
N ARG A 40 1.98 12.71 -5.39
CA ARG A 40 1.24 11.44 -5.57
C ARG A 40 0.13 11.24 -4.55
N VAL A 41 0.36 11.63 -3.30
CA VAL A 41 -0.62 11.48 -2.20
C VAL A 41 -1.85 12.34 -2.46
N VAL A 42 -1.65 13.62 -2.80
CA VAL A 42 -2.75 14.55 -3.07
C VAL A 42 -3.53 14.11 -4.31
N ALA A 43 -2.82 13.71 -5.38
CA ALA A 43 -3.44 13.21 -6.59
C ALA A 43 -4.29 11.96 -6.34
N ALA A 44 -3.78 10.99 -5.57
CA ALA A 44 -4.51 9.78 -5.24
C ALA A 44 -5.72 10.04 -4.34
N ASN A 45 -5.60 10.94 -3.36
CA ASN A 45 -6.72 11.33 -2.51
C ASN A 45 -7.84 11.99 -3.35
N CYS A 46 -7.50 13.00 -4.16
CA CYS A 46 -8.45 13.64 -5.07
C CYS A 46 -9.11 12.64 -6.02
N HIS A 47 -8.32 11.74 -6.61
CA HIS A 47 -8.83 10.71 -7.50
C HIS A 47 -9.78 9.73 -6.79
N SER A 48 -9.42 9.26 -5.59
CA SER A 48 -10.24 8.33 -4.81
C SER A 48 -11.56 8.96 -4.38
N ARG A 49 -11.53 10.22 -3.94
CA ARG A 49 -12.74 10.99 -3.58
C ARG A 49 -13.69 11.15 -4.76
N VAL A 50 -13.16 11.46 -5.92
CA VAL A 50 -13.94 11.62 -7.16
C VAL A 50 -14.52 10.27 -7.60
N TRP A 51 -13.72 9.21 -7.52
CA TRP A 51 -14.12 7.85 -7.85
C TRP A 51 -15.26 7.31 -6.97
N PHE A 52 -15.10 7.33 -5.65
CA PHE A 52 -16.08 6.79 -4.70
C PHE A 52 -17.25 7.74 -4.45
N GLY A 53 -16.97 9.05 -4.38
CA GLY A 53 -17.97 10.05 -4.03
C GLY A 53 -18.82 10.57 -5.18
N GLN A 54 -18.31 10.58 -6.40
CA GLN A 54 -19.03 11.17 -7.54
C GLN A 54 -19.32 10.15 -8.64
N LEU A 55 -18.46 9.15 -8.83
CA LEU A 55 -18.48 8.27 -10.00
C LEU A 55 -19.09 6.90 -9.70
N GLY A 56 -19.51 6.66 -8.45
CA GLY A 56 -20.24 5.48 -8.00
C GLY A 56 -19.48 4.18 -8.24
N ALA A 57 -18.16 4.23 -8.25
CA ALA A 57 -17.35 3.10 -8.67
C ALA A 57 -17.10 2.12 -7.50
N GLU A 58 -17.33 0.84 -7.81
CA GLU A 58 -17.50 -0.30 -6.91
C GLU A 58 -18.56 -0.06 -5.83
N ASP A 59 -19.82 -0.42 -6.13
CA ASP A 59 -20.88 -0.48 -5.14
C ASP A 59 -20.53 -1.56 -4.11
N ILE A 60 -19.94 -1.15 -2.99
CA ILE A 60 -19.65 -2.04 -1.85
C ILE A 60 -20.97 -2.26 -1.11
N GLY A 61 -21.86 -3.03 -1.74
CA GLY A 61 -23.21 -3.30 -1.24
C GLY A 61 -23.26 -4.40 -0.18
N HIS A 62 -22.18 -5.17 0.00
CA HIS A 62 -22.08 -6.25 0.99
C HIS A 62 -20.62 -6.64 1.28
N VAL A 63 -20.41 -7.43 2.33
CA VAL A 63 -19.08 -7.88 2.81
C VAL A 63 -18.25 -8.59 1.74
N GLY A 64 -18.87 -9.37 0.85
CA GLY A 64 -18.18 -10.00 -0.29
C GLY A 64 -17.48 -9.00 -1.21
N SER A 65 -18.17 -7.91 -1.61
CA SER A 65 -17.62 -6.84 -2.43
C SER A 65 -16.52 -6.07 -1.70
N ALA A 66 -16.65 -5.89 -0.38
CA ALA A 66 -15.61 -5.28 0.44
C ALA A 66 -14.32 -6.12 0.43
N ASN A 67 -14.43 -7.45 0.55
CA ASN A 67 -13.28 -8.35 0.44
C ASN A 67 -12.62 -8.31 -0.94
N MET A 68 -13.41 -8.30 -2.02
CA MET A 68 -12.89 -8.18 -3.38
C MET A 68 -12.15 -6.86 -3.58
N PHE A 69 -12.74 -5.76 -3.09
CA PHE A 69 -12.11 -4.45 -3.12
C PHE A 69 -10.78 -4.42 -2.35
N LEU A 70 -10.77 -4.95 -1.12
CA LEU A 70 -9.55 -5.08 -0.31
C LEU A 70 -8.48 -5.87 -1.04
N SER A 71 -8.83 -7.02 -1.60
CA SER A 71 -7.90 -7.84 -2.41
C SER A 71 -7.32 -7.04 -3.58
N LYS A 72 -8.14 -6.22 -4.28
CA LYS A 72 -7.67 -5.36 -5.37
C LYS A 72 -6.73 -4.25 -4.89
N ILE A 73 -7.06 -3.55 -3.82
CA ILE A 73 -6.20 -2.48 -3.27
C ILE A 73 -4.90 -3.06 -2.72
N LEU A 74 -4.98 -4.18 -2.00
CA LEU A 74 -3.83 -4.83 -1.42
C LEU A 74 -2.87 -5.29 -2.51
N ARG A 75 -3.35 -6.06 -3.50
CA ARG A 75 -2.51 -6.53 -4.60
C ARG A 75 -2.07 -5.41 -5.54
N GLY A 76 -2.98 -4.52 -5.91
CA GLY A 76 -2.74 -3.49 -6.93
C GLY A 76 -1.91 -2.31 -6.44
N CYS A 77 -1.94 -1.99 -5.14
CA CYS A 77 -1.30 -0.79 -4.61
C CYS A 77 -0.47 -1.05 -3.36
N TRP A 78 -1.00 -1.76 -2.36
CA TRP A 78 -0.28 -1.96 -1.10
C TRP A 78 0.99 -2.78 -1.30
N VAL A 79 0.90 -3.96 -1.94
CA VAL A 79 2.04 -4.87 -2.13
C VAL A 79 3.15 -4.15 -2.89
N SER A 80 2.85 -3.55 -4.04
CA SER A 80 3.85 -2.88 -4.86
C SER A 80 4.51 -1.70 -4.15
N GLN A 81 3.74 -0.87 -3.42
CA GLN A 81 4.27 0.26 -2.67
C GLN A 81 5.13 -0.18 -1.47
N MET A 82 4.70 -1.22 -0.76
CA MET A 82 5.44 -1.74 0.39
C MET A 82 6.71 -2.48 -0.04
N VAL A 83 6.69 -3.21 -1.16
CA VAL A 83 7.88 -3.81 -1.77
C VAL A 83 8.91 -2.73 -2.09
N ALA A 84 8.52 -1.71 -2.86
CA ALA A 84 9.41 -0.62 -3.22
C ALA A 84 9.98 0.11 -1.99
N PHE A 85 9.14 0.37 -0.98
CA PHE A 85 9.55 1.01 0.25
C PHE A 85 10.55 0.16 1.05
N MET A 86 10.22 -1.10 1.34
CA MET A 86 11.09 -1.98 2.12
C MET A 86 12.41 -2.23 1.41
N ALA A 87 12.37 -2.47 0.10
CA ALA A 87 13.57 -2.66 -0.68
C ALA A 87 14.52 -1.46 -0.60
N HIS A 88 13.98 -0.25 -0.68
CA HIS A 88 14.77 0.97 -0.49
C HIS A 88 15.38 1.05 0.91
N GLN A 89 14.60 0.77 1.95
CA GLN A 89 15.08 0.77 3.35
C GLN A 89 16.18 -0.27 3.58
N LEU A 90 15.99 -1.49 3.08
CA LEU A 90 16.96 -2.58 3.22
C LEU A 90 18.28 -2.25 2.49
N ARG A 91 18.21 -1.65 1.30
CA ARG A 91 19.40 -1.15 0.58
C ARG A 91 20.12 -0.05 1.35
N ILE A 92 19.39 0.88 1.99
CA ILE A 92 20.01 1.91 2.84
C ILE A 92 20.75 1.26 4.02
N GLN A 93 20.11 0.35 4.74
CA GLN A 93 20.71 -0.32 5.90
C GLN A 93 21.96 -1.12 5.52
N LEU A 94 21.92 -1.84 4.40
CA LEU A 94 23.06 -2.58 3.86
C LEU A 94 24.27 -1.66 3.56
N ASN A 95 24.00 -0.48 2.99
CA ASN A 95 25.01 0.50 2.62
C ASN A 95 25.55 1.31 3.81
N GLN A 96 24.79 1.43 4.90
CA GLN A 96 25.28 2.05 6.14
C GLN A 96 26.46 1.27 6.73
N GLY A 97 26.44 -0.06 6.64
CA GLY A 97 27.56 -0.91 7.08
C GLY A 97 28.87 -0.69 6.30
N ALA A 98 28.79 -0.21 5.05
CA ALA A 98 29.94 0.08 4.20
C ALA A 98 30.76 1.28 4.73
N ARG A 99 30.07 2.25 5.33
CA ARG A 99 30.65 3.50 5.83
C ARG A 99 31.36 3.33 7.18
N SER A 100 31.22 2.17 7.81
CA SER A 100 31.80 1.87 9.13
C SER A 100 33.27 1.40 9.07
N GLY A 101 33.90 1.34 7.90
CA GLY A 101 35.31 0.95 7.75
C GLY A 101 35.58 -0.56 7.94
N ARG A 102 34.56 -1.42 7.78
CA ARG A 102 34.73 -2.89 7.74
C ARG A 102 35.48 -3.30 6.46
N ASP A 103 36.08 -4.49 6.50
CA ASP A 103 36.79 -5.10 5.38
C ASP A 103 35.97 -4.98 4.08
N SER A 104 36.52 -4.23 3.12
CA SER A 104 35.82 -3.81 1.90
C SER A 104 35.44 -4.99 1.01
N ALA A 105 36.24 -6.07 1.03
CA ALA A 105 35.98 -7.26 0.24
C ALA A 105 34.82 -8.10 0.82
N GLU A 106 34.78 -8.26 2.14
CA GLU A 106 33.69 -8.96 2.84
C GLU A 106 32.37 -8.18 2.71
N HIS A 107 32.42 -6.85 2.84
CA HIS A 107 31.25 -5.99 2.64
C HIS A 107 30.71 -6.07 1.21
N LEU A 108 31.58 -6.07 0.20
CA LEU A 108 31.18 -6.18 -1.20
C LEU A 108 30.49 -7.54 -1.49
N ARG A 109 31.08 -8.65 -1.06
CA ARG A 109 30.48 -9.99 -1.23
C ARG A 109 29.13 -10.10 -0.51
N ARG A 110 29.04 -9.56 0.70
CA ARG A 110 27.81 -9.47 1.49
C ARG A 110 26.73 -8.66 0.78
N SER A 111 27.11 -7.53 0.19
CA SER A 111 26.19 -6.63 -0.51
C SER A 111 25.65 -7.27 -1.79
N GLN A 112 26.50 -7.92 -2.60
CA GLN A 112 26.08 -8.62 -3.81
C GLN A 112 25.13 -9.78 -3.50
N ARG A 113 25.42 -10.59 -2.48
CA ARG A 113 24.55 -11.69 -2.06
C ARG A 113 23.20 -11.19 -1.59
N PHE A 114 23.18 -10.16 -0.74
CA PHE A 114 21.93 -9.56 -0.29
C PHE A 114 21.13 -8.95 -1.44
N GLY A 115 21.80 -8.27 -2.36
CA GLY A 115 21.20 -7.70 -3.56
C GLY A 115 20.45 -8.74 -4.37
N ALA A 116 21.07 -9.89 -4.64
CA ALA A 116 20.42 -10.98 -5.39
C ALA A 116 19.18 -11.54 -4.67
N VAL A 117 19.23 -11.72 -3.35
CA VAL A 117 18.08 -12.18 -2.56
C VAL A 117 16.97 -11.14 -2.56
N LEU A 118 17.32 -9.86 -2.42
CA LEU A 118 16.37 -8.76 -2.44
C LEU A 118 15.70 -8.60 -3.82
N ASP A 119 16.47 -8.70 -4.90
CA ASP A 119 15.93 -8.59 -6.26
C ASP A 119 14.98 -9.76 -6.57
N ALA A 120 15.30 -10.98 -6.11
CA ALA A 120 14.40 -12.13 -6.21
C ALA A 120 13.12 -11.95 -5.37
N TRP A 121 13.23 -11.31 -4.21
CA TRP A 121 12.09 -10.98 -3.36
C TRP A 121 11.17 -9.95 -4.01
N GLU A 122 11.73 -8.89 -4.63
CA GLU A 122 10.96 -7.86 -5.32
C GLU A 122 10.16 -8.40 -6.50
N GLN A 123 10.67 -9.43 -7.18
CA GLN A 123 10.02 -10.07 -8.33
C GLN A 123 9.07 -11.22 -7.93
N SER A 124 9.00 -11.56 -6.64
CA SER A 124 8.14 -12.63 -6.14
C SER A 124 6.66 -12.25 -6.28
N GLU A 125 5.81 -13.21 -6.63
CA GLU A 125 4.35 -13.02 -6.62
C GLU A 125 3.80 -12.82 -5.20
N GLU A 126 4.41 -13.49 -4.21
CA GLU A 126 4.03 -13.40 -2.80
C GLU A 126 5.18 -12.91 -1.90
N PRO A 127 5.60 -11.64 -2.04
CA PRO A 127 6.77 -11.11 -1.33
C PRO A 127 6.58 -11.12 0.20
N PHE A 128 5.35 -10.98 0.69
CA PHE A 128 5.07 -10.97 2.14
C PHE A 128 4.74 -12.36 2.72
N SER A 129 5.01 -13.44 2.00
CA SER A 129 4.86 -14.80 2.53
C SER A 129 5.90 -15.12 3.59
N SER A 130 5.59 -16.04 4.51
CA SER A 130 6.54 -16.50 5.54
C SER A 130 7.80 -17.11 4.92
N VAL A 131 7.67 -17.83 3.81
CA VAL A 131 8.80 -18.41 3.07
C VAL A 131 9.76 -17.32 2.58
N GLN A 132 9.23 -16.23 2.02
CA GLN A 132 10.03 -15.10 1.57
C GLN A 132 10.66 -14.33 2.73
N PHE A 133 9.94 -14.18 3.84
CA PHE A 133 10.49 -13.60 5.07
C PHE A 133 11.71 -14.40 5.57
N ASP A 134 11.60 -15.72 5.61
CA ASP A 134 12.67 -16.60 6.08
C ASP A 134 13.88 -16.54 5.14
N LYS A 135 13.67 -16.44 3.82
CA LYS A 135 14.74 -16.22 2.84
C LYS A 135 15.45 -14.88 3.04
N LEU A 136 14.71 -13.80 3.29
CA LEU A 136 15.26 -12.45 3.47
C LEU A 136 16.04 -12.27 4.78
N PHE A 137 15.61 -12.91 5.87
CA PHE A 137 16.11 -12.59 7.21
C PHE A 137 16.70 -13.76 7.98
N LEU A 138 16.31 -15.00 7.68
CA LEU A 138 16.75 -16.19 8.43
C LEU A 138 17.73 -17.07 7.67
N GLY A 139 18.02 -16.75 6.40
CA GLY A 139 19.12 -17.36 5.65
C GLY A 139 18.93 -18.83 5.30
N MET A 140 17.68 -19.31 5.21
CA MET A 140 17.34 -20.73 4.95
C MET A 140 17.72 -21.25 3.55
N ALA A 141 18.42 -20.46 2.74
CA ALA A 141 19.00 -20.88 1.47
C ALA A 141 20.53 -20.99 1.62
N ASP A 142 20.97 -22.12 2.17
CA ASP A 142 22.20 -22.81 1.77
C ASP A 142 23.57 -22.13 1.90
N ALA A 143 23.77 -21.14 2.79
CA ALA A 143 25.15 -20.73 3.08
C ALA A 143 25.45 -20.59 4.56
N SER A 144 26.62 -21.16 4.91
CA SER A 144 27.30 -21.18 6.20
C SER A 144 27.62 -19.79 6.79
N GLU A 145 27.04 -18.71 6.27
CA GLU A 145 27.28 -17.33 6.65
C GLU A 145 25.97 -16.61 7.01
N PRO A 146 25.92 -15.91 8.16
CA PRO A 146 24.72 -15.29 8.69
C PRO A 146 24.18 -14.17 7.79
N MET A 147 22.86 -13.97 7.83
CA MET A 147 22.18 -12.96 7.02
C MET A 147 22.69 -11.55 7.36
N PRO A 148 22.87 -10.64 6.37
CA PRO A 148 23.50 -9.34 6.55
C PRO A 148 22.74 -8.38 7.46
N LEU A 149 21.42 -8.52 7.52
CA LEU A 149 20.52 -7.67 8.30
C LEU A 149 19.83 -8.52 9.36
N PRO A 150 19.71 -8.00 10.60
CA PRO A 150 18.96 -8.69 11.64
C PRO A 150 17.49 -8.80 11.22
N ALA A 151 16.87 -9.93 11.57
CA ALA A 151 15.44 -10.07 11.39
C ALA A 151 14.70 -8.99 12.19
N PRO A 152 13.67 -8.35 11.60
CA PRO A 152 12.85 -7.40 12.34
C PRO A 152 12.13 -8.11 13.49
N SER A 153 11.94 -7.40 14.60
CA SER A 153 11.20 -7.91 15.75
C SER A 153 9.79 -8.32 15.35
N ARG A 154 9.41 -9.55 15.68
CA ARG A 154 8.03 -10.03 15.49
C ARG A 154 7.12 -9.37 16.52
N SER A 155 6.00 -8.85 16.06
CA SER A 155 4.97 -8.28 16.94
C SER A 155 4.06 -9.38 17.47
N ASN A 156 3.80 -9.38 18.78
CA ASN A 156 2.78 -10.25 19.40
C ASN A 156 1.36 -9.68 19.27
N LYS A 157 1.18 -8.63 18.46
CA LYS A 157 -0.12 -7.99 18.26
C LYS A 157 -1.06 -8.94 17.51
N ALA A 158 -2.26 -9.14 18.07
CA ALA A 158 -3.30 -9.91 17.41
C ALA A 158 -3.67 -9.28 16.05
N ARG A 159 -3.93 -10.11 15.04
CA ARG A 159 -4.31 -9.66 13.69
C ARG A 159 -5.53 -8.72 13.71
N SER A 160 -6.50 -8.99 14.58
CA SER A 160 -7.68 -8.14 14.75
C SER A 160 -7.34 -6.74 15.28
N ARG A 161 -6.35 -6.60 16.18
CA ARG A 161 -5.90 -5.28 16.64
C ARG A 161 -5.18 -4.52 15.55
N PHE A 162 -4.37 -5.20 14.75
CA PHE A 162 -3.74 -4.56 13.58
C PHE A 162 -4.79 -4.14 12.54
N ALA A 163 -5.82 -4.95 12.32
CA ALA A 163 -6.93 -4.59 11.42
C ALA A 163 -7.70 -3.35 11.90
N ILE A 164 -7.92 -3.20 13.22
CA ILE A 164 -8.49 -1.99 13.81
C ILE A 164 -7.61 -0.77 13.52
N GLU A 165 -6.29 -0.90 13.65
CA GLU A 165 -5.37 0.19 13.34
C GLU A 165 -5.44 0.61 11.87
N ILE A 166 -5.46 -0.35 10.94
CA ILE A 166 -5.60 -0.09 9.50
C ILE A 166 -6.95 0.57 9.18
N TYR A 167 -8.03 0.11 9.83
CA TYR A 167 -9.36 0.69 9.70
C TYR A 167 -9.38 2.16 10.17
N ASP A 168 -8.84 2.41 11.36
CA ASP A 168 -8.74 3.74 11.95
C ASP A 168 -7.89 4.68 11.08
N VAL A 169 -6.78 4.20 10.51
CA VAL A 169 -5.93 4.95 9.59
C VAL A 169 -6.73 5.39 8.36
N GLY A 170 -7.47 4.47 7.74
CA GLY A 170 -8.30 4.77 6.58
C GLY A 170 -9.34 5.85 6.86
N LEU A 171 -10.04 5.75 8.00
CA LEU A 171 -11.10 6.70 8.37
C LEU A 171 -10.61 8.05 8.89
N LYS A 172 -9.54 8.09 9.69
CA LYS A 172 -9.07 9.32 10.33
C LYS A 172 -8.23 10.16 9.37
N GLY A 173 -7.48 9.53 8.46
CA GLY A 173 -6.68 10.22 7.45
C GLY A 173 -5.61 11.17 8.00
N ASP A 174 -5.31 11.10 9.29
CA ASP A 174 -4.25 11.87 9.94
C ASP A 174 -2.89 11.37 9.43
N GLU A 175 -2.08 12.29 8.89
CA GLU A 175 -0.78 12.00 8.31
C GLU A 175 0.13 11.26 9.30
N THR A 176 0.06 11.60 10.60
CA THR A 176 0.86 10.95 11.64
C THR A 176 0.47 9.49 11.87
N VAL A 177 -0.84 9.20 11.80
CA VAL A 177 -1.39 7.86 11.95
C VAL A 177 -1.14 7.03 10.69
N VAL A 178 -1.22 7.63 9.50
CA VAL A 178 -0.88 7.00 8.23
C VAL A 178 0.59 6.60 8.19
N GLN A 179 1.50 7.45 8.67
CA GLN A 179 2.94 7.15 8.71
C GLN A 179 3.30 5.99 9.65
N ALA A 180 2.42 5.61 10.58
CA ALA A 180 2.64 4.45 11.45
C ALA A 180 2.49 3.11 10.72
N VAL A 181 1.74 3.07 9.61
CA VAL A 181 1.40 1.83 8.89
C VAL A 181 1.76 1.86 7.40
N ALA A 182 2.13 3.04 6.88
CA ALA A 182 2.40 3.24 5.47
C ALA A 182 3.57 4.21 5.27
N SER A 183 4.27 4.08 4.14
CA SER A 183 5.27 5.07 3.75
C SER A 183 4.61 6.43 3.47
N LYS A 184 5.38 7.52 3.62
CA LYS A 184 4.89 8.90 3.36
C LYS A 184 4.22 9.08 1.99
N ASN A 185 4.63 8.32 0.98
CA ASN A 185 4.12 8.43 -0.39
C ASN A 185 3.09 7.35 -0.73
N ALA A 186 2.62 6.57 0.26
CA ALA A 186 1.65 5.53 0.04
C ALA A 186 0.27 6.11 -0.28
N THR A 187 -0.41 5.51 -1.25
CA THR A 187 -1.74 5.96 -1.71
C THR A 187 -2.86 5.04 -1.28
N TRP A 188 -2.55 3.78 -0.94
CA TRP A 188 -3.53 2.78 -0.51
C TRP A 188 -4.36 3.19 0.72
N PRO A 189 -3.85 3.93 1.73
CA PRO A 189 -4.66 4.31 2.89
C PRO A 189 -5.80 5.26 2.51
N PHE A 190 -5.55 6.15 1.55
CA PHE A 190 -6.54 7.12 1.06
C PHE A 190 -7.61 6.44 0.20
N MET A 191 -7.21 5.50 -0.67
CA MET A 191 -8.17 4.69 -1.44
C MET A 191 -9.08 3.87 -0.51
N LEU A 192 -8.49 3.24 0.52
CA LEU A 192 -9.23 2.47 1.51
C LEU A 192 -10.20 3.35 2.31
N GLY A 193 -9.72 4.50 2.78
CA GLY A 193 -10.53 5.45 3.55
C GLY A 193 -11.73 5.99 2.79
N GLU A 194 -11.54 6.35 1.52
CA GLU A 194 -12.64 6.82 0.68
C GLU A 194 -13.68 5.72 0.40
N ALA A 195 -13.24 4.49 0.17
CA ALA A 195 -14.16 3.35 0.01
C ALA A 195 -15.00 3.14 1.27
N MET A 196 -14.39 3.18 2.45
CA MET A 196 -15.11 3.04 3.74
C MET A 196 -16.11 4.18 3.95
N ARG A 197 -15.73 5.44 3.73
CA ARG A 197 -16.60 6.61 3.91
C ARG A 197 -17.81 6.61 2.98
N HIS A 198 -17.65 6.08 1.78
CA HIS A 198 -18.70 6.04 0.76
C HIS A 198 -19.52 4.74 0.77
N THR A 199 -19.14 3.75 1.60
CA THR A 199 -19.95 2.57 1.86
C THR A 199 -21.06 2.91 2.83
N ARG A 200 -22.31 2.52 2.53
CA ARG A 200 -23.44 2.74 3.43
C ARG A 200 -23.35 1.80 4.63
N GLU A 201 -23.59 2.30 5.84
CA GLU A 201 -23.54 1.50 7.07
C GLU A 201 -24.52 0.32 7.07
N GLY A 202 -25.66 0.45 6.37
CA GLY A 202 -26.61 -0.66 6.15
C GLY A 202 -26.13 -1.75 5.17
N SER A 203 -25.01 -1.54 4.49
CA SER A 203 -24.43 -2.47 3.51
C SER A 203 -23.21 -3.21 4.08
N VAL A 204 -22.31 -2.49 4.74
CA VAL A 204 -21.16 -3.06 5.45
C VAL A 204 -20.91 -2.26 6.72
N THR A 205 -20.94 -2.93 7.85
CA THR A 205 -20.65 -2.34 9.16
C THR A 205 -19.15 -2.23 9.41
N ASP A 206 -18.76 -1.36 10.35
CA ASP A 206 -17.38 -1.20 10.82
C ASP A 206 -16.72 -2.54 11.21
N ARG A 207 -17.48 -3.40 11.91
CA ARG A 207 -17.00 -4.72 12.33
C ARG A 207 -16.74 -5.64 11.15
N GLU A 208 -17.56 -5.55 10.11
CA GLU A 208 -17.37 -6.33 8.89
C GLU A 208 -16.17 -5.83 8.09
N TRP A 209 -15.93 -4.52 8.03
CA TRP A 209 -14.71 -3.95 7.47
C TRP A 209 -13.46 -4.42 8.21
N ILE A 210 -13.43 -4.30 9.54
CA ILE A 210 -12.32 -4.78 10.37
C ILE A 210 -12.12 -6.28 10.18
N GLY A 211 -13.20 -7.05 10.15
CA GLY A 211 -13.18 -8.49 9.94
C GLY A 211 -12.70 -8.88 8.53
N ALA A 212 -12.98 -8.07 7.52
CA ALA A 212 -12.49 -8.26 6.16
C ALA A 212 -10.99 -7.95 6.05
N ILE A 213 -10.52 -6.84 6.66
CA ILE A 213 -9.10 -6.49 6.73
C ILE A 213 -8.30 -7.58 7.44
N ALA A 214 -8.82 -8.16 8.54
CA ALA A 214 -8.11 -9.19 9.30
C ALA A 214 -7.95 -10.54 8.55
N ARG A 215 -8.73 -10.77 7.48
CA ARG A 215 -8.71 -12.01 6.69
C ARG A 215 -7.79 -11.96 5.47
N ASN A 216 -7.52 -10.75 4.96
CA ASN A 216 -6.61 -10.53 3.85
C ASN A 216 -5.18 -10.32 4.36
#